data_AF-A0A951E2Y0-F1
#
_entry.id   AF-A0A951E2Y0-F1
#
_cell.length_a   1.000
_cell.length_b   1.000
_cell.length_c   1.000
_cell.angle_alpha   90.00
_cell.angle_beta   90.00
_cell.angle_gamma   90.00
#
_symmetry.space_group_name_H-M   'P 1'
#
loop_
_entity.id
_entity.type
_entity.pdbx_description
1 polymer ?
#
loop_
_entity_poly.entity_id
_entity_poly.type
_entity_poly.pdbx_seq_one_letter_code
_entity_poly.pdbx_strand_id
1 'polypeptide(L)'
;MPNPINSSWWHRVIALSDDFAEEIGWPELVETVARVRDSLPENERQQVAILAGNYGEAGAIDLYGPQQGLPRAISGVNSYWARGYGDPPPQVLIVIGFSAEFVEHYFDEHQVVAEVRNRYNVANEETTQHREIYLCRRLKIPWPDFWRGFQRFG
;
A
#
# COMPACT_ATOMS: atom_id res chain seq x y z
N MET A 1 -0.14 26.78 -20.94
CA MET A 1 -1.58 26.53 -20.68
C MET A 1 -1.72 25.09 -20.22
N PRO A 2 -2.36 24.79 -19.09
CA PRO A 2 -2.48 23.41 -18.63
C PRO A 2 -3.35 22.62 -19.61
N ASN A 3 -2.88 21.43 -19.97
CA ASN A 3 -3.53 20.55 -20.95
C ASN A 3 -4.80 19.95 -20.30
N PRO A 4 -5.95 19.90 -21.00
CA PRO A 4 -7.16 19.34 -20.44
C PRO A 4 -7.00 17.84 -20.18
N ILE A 5 -7.38 17.44 -18.97
CA ILE A 5 -7.43 16.06 -18.48
C ILE A 5 -8.30 15.23 -19.44
N ASN A 6 -7.85 14.02 -19.79
CA ASN A 6 -8.53 13.06 -20.68
C ASN A 6 -8.48 13.37 -22.20
N SER A 7 -7.55 14.20 -22.66
CA SER A 7 -7.29 14.40 -24.10
C SER A 7 -6.33 13.35 -24.67
N SER A 8 -6.34 13.17 -26.00
CA SER A 8 -5.42 12.25 -26.69
C SER A 8 -3.93 12.56 -26.44
N TRP A 9 -3.62 13.83 -26.17
CA TRP A 9 -2.30 14.29 -25.77
C TRP A 9 -1.99 13.98 -24.30
N TRP A 10 -3.01 13.95 -23.44
CA TRP A 10 -2.90 13.53 -22.04
C TRP A 10 -2.54 12.04 -21.95
N HIS A 11 -3.20 11.17 -22.74
CA HIS A 11 -2.84 9.74 -22.83
C HIS A 11 -1.42 9.52 -23.37
N ARG A 12 -0.97 10.35 -24.30
CA ARG A 12 0.38 10.26 -24.86
C ARG A 12 1.46 10.78 -23.90
N VAL A 13 1.14 11.78 -23.07
CA VAL A 13 2.04 12.30 -22.02
C VAL A 13 2.13 11.33 -20.85
N ILE A 14 1.02 10.70 -20.45
CA ILE A 14 1.02 9.62 -19.45
C ILE A 14 1.82 8.41 -19.92
N ALA A 15 1.66 7.99 -21.18
CA ALA A 15 2.42 6.87 -21.74
C ALA A 15 3.93 7.17 -21.94
N LEU A 16 4.35 8.43 -21.79
CA LEU A 16 5.75 8.87 -21.93
C LEU A 16 6.37 9.27 -20.59
N SER A 17 5.59 9.24 -19.51
CA SER A 17 5.98 9.76 -18.19
C SER A 17 5.32 8.94 -17.09
N ASP A 18 5.77 7.69 -16.92
CA ASP A 18 5.36 6.79 -15.82
C ASP A 18 5.28 7.51 -14.47
N ASP A 19 6.27 8.36 -14.17
CA ASP A 19 6.38 9.07 -12.88
C ASP A 19 5.20 10.01 -12.54
N PHE A 20 4.47 10.55 -13.53
CA PHE A 20 3.34 11.47 -13.29
C PHE A 20 1.98 10.76 -13.23
N ALA A 21 1.89 9.53 -13.73
CA ALA A 21 0.69 8.70 -13.62
C ALA A 21 0.59 8.03 -12.24
N GLU A 22 1.73 7.81 -11.58
CA GLU A 22 1.83 7.14 -10.29
C GLU A 22 1.21 7.93 -9.13
N GLU A 23 1.36 9.26 -9.05
CA GLU A 23 0.81 10.06 -7.93
C GLU A 23 -0.71 10.27 -8.01
N ILE A 24 -1.36 9.89 -9.11
CA ILE A 24 -2.81 10.03 -9.28
C ILE A 24 -3.50 8.90 -8.52
N GLY A 25 -4.14 9.24 -7.39
CA GLY A 25 -4.83 8.29 -6.52
C GLY A 25 -4.14 8.07 -5.17
N TRP A 26 -2.94 8.62 -4.96
CA TRP A 26 -2.23 8.52 -3.67
C TRP A 26 -3.03 9.14 -2.52
N PRO A 27 -3.62 10.35 -2.65
CA PRO A 27 -4.46 10.90 -1.59
C PRO A 27 -5.67 9.99 -1.29
N GLU A 28 -6.33 9.45 -2.32
CA GLU A 28 -7.48 8.56 -2.17
C GLU A 28 -7.10 7.20 -1.54
N LEU A 29 -5.96 6.62 -1.92
CA LEU A 29 -5.40 5.42 -1.30
C LEU A 29 -5.16 5.66 0.19
N VAL A 30 -4.44 6.72 0.53
CA VAL A 30 -4.09 7.08 1.90
C VAL A 30 -5.34 7.35 2.74
N GLU A 31 -6.31 8.08 2.18
CA GLU A 31 -7.60 8.31 2.83
C GLU A 31 -8.34 6.99 3.08
N THR A 32 -8.30 6.05 2.13
CA THR A 32 -8.91 4.72 2.29
C THR A 32 -8.22 3.93 3.40
N VAL A 33 -6.88 3.91 3.43
CA VAL A 33 -6.11 3.26 4.50
C VAL A 33 -6.40 3.89 5.87
N ALA A 34 -6.52 5.22 5.94
CA ALA A 34 -6.92 5.93 7.15
C ALA A 34 -8.31 5.51 7.62
N ARG A 35 -9.30 5.43 6.73
CA ARG A 35 -10.65 4.95 7.07
C ARG A 35 -10.64 3.49 7.56
N VAL A 36 -9.86 2.62 6.94
CA VAL A 36 -9.68 1.22 7.41
C VAL A 36 -9.11 1.21 8.82
N ARG A 37 -8.01 1.94 9.06
CA ARG A 37 -7.41 2.08 10.40
C ARG A 37 -8.43 2.60 11.42
N ASP A 38 -9.20 3.62 11.07
CA ASP A 38 -10.17 4.24 11.98
C ASP A 38 -11.37 3.34 12.30
N SER A 39 -11.66 2.35 11.46
CA SER A 39 -12.68 1.33 11.70
C SER A 39 -12.25 0.18 12.63
N LEU A 40 -10.95 0.09 12.95
CA LEU A 40 -10.43 -0.94 13.84
C LEU A 40 -10.78 -0.66 15.31
N PRO A 41 -10.90 -1.69 16.15
CA PRO A 41 -10.95 -1.53 17.60
C PRO A 41 -9.76 -0.72 18.12
N GLU A 42 -9.96 0.10 19.16
CA GLU A 42 -8.95 1.04 19.69
C GLU A 42 -7.58 0.40 19.94
N ASN A 43 -7.57 -0.80 20.51
CA ASN A 43 -6.35 -1.54 20.84
C ASN A 43 -5.56 -1.95 19.58
N GLU A 44 -6.25 -2.33 18.50
CA GLU A 44 -5.59 -2.67 17.23
C GLU A 44 -5.19 -1.41 16.46
N ARG A 45 -6.02 -0.37 16.54
CA ARG A 45 -5.81 0.92 15.87
C ARG A 45 -4.47 1.57 16.21
N GLN A 46 -4.04 1.44 17.47
CA GLN A 46 -2.76 1.99 17.95
C GLN A 46 -1.55 1.15 17.57
N GLN A 47 -1.75 -0.09 17.12
CA GLN A 47 -0.68 -1.07 16.89
C GLN A 47 -0.64 -1.57 15.45
N VAL A 48 -1.56 -1.12 14.59
CA VAL A 48 -1.60 -1.52 13.19
C VAL A 48 -0.41 -0.94 12.44
N ALA A 49 0.22 -1.77 11.62
CA ALA A 49 1.24 -1.34 10.67
C ALA A 49 0.71 -1.41 9.24
N ILE A 50 1.35 -0.69 8.31
CA ILE A 50 0.98 -0.70 6.89
C ILE A 50 2.10 -1.39 6.13
N LEU A 51 1.77 -2.46 5.40
CA LEU A 51 2.70 -3.21 4.55
C LEU A 51 2.40 -2.91 3.08
N ALA A 52 3.34 -2.28 2.38
CA ALA A 52 3.18 -1.85 0.99
C ALA A 52 4.02 -2.69 0.03
N GLY A 53 3.42 -3.03 -1.13
CA GLY A 53 3.97 -3.96 -2.11
C GLY A 53 4.95 -3.33 -3.09
N ASN A 54 4.77 -2.05 -3.37
CA ASN A 54 5.63 -1.30 -4.26
C ASN A 54 6.14 0.00 -3.61
N TYR A 55 7.08 0.65 -4.29
CA TYR A 55 7.71 1.88 -3.80
C TYR A 55 6.73 3.07 -3.83
N GLY A 56 5.80 3.10 -4.78
CA GLY A 56 4.80 4.16 -4.94
C GLY A 56 3.82 4.21 -3.77
N GLU A 57 3.18 3.09 -3.44
CA GLU A 57 2.29 2.94 -2.28
C GLU A 57 3.00 3.25 -0.97
N ALA A 58 4.22 2.73 -0.78
CA ALA A 58 5.02 3.00 0.40
C ALA A 58 5.34 4.50 0.51
N GLY A 59 5.66 5.15 -0.61
CA GLY A 59 5.86 6.59 -0.73
C GLY A 59 4.59 7.39 -0.43
N ALA A 60 3.44 6.95 -0.92
CA ALA A 60 2.14 7.58 -0.70
C ALA A 60 1.80 7.66 0.79
N ILE A 61 1.95 6.54 1.49
CA ILE A 61 1.71 6.45 2.93
C ILE A 61 2.70 7.33 3.70
N ASP A 62 3.99 7.29 3.38
CA ASP A 62 4.99 8.10 4.07
C ASP A 62 4.82 9.61 3.81
N LEU A 63 4.30 10.00 2.65
CA LEU A 63 4.10 11.40 2.25
C LEU A 63 2.80 11.99 2.79
N TYR A 64 1.66 11.30 2.60
CA TYR A 64 0.33 11.82 2.94
C TYR A 64 -0.21 11.28 4.27
N GLY A 65 0.22 10.07 4.68
CA GLY A 65 -0.24 9.39 5.88
C GLY A 65 -0.03 10.18 7.19
N PRO A 66 1.07 10.93 7.39
CA PRO A 66 1.27 11.69 8.63
C PRO A 66 0.15 12.69 8.92
N GLN A 67 -0.45 13.32 7.89
CA GLN A 67 -1.57 14.26 8.07
C GLN A 67 -2.85 13.57 8.54
N GLN A 68 -2.99 12.27 8.23
CA GLN A 68 -4.08 11.41 8.69
C GLN A 68 -3.68 10.64 9.97
N GLY A 69 -2.50 10.88 10.53
CA GLY A 69 -1.99 10.15 11.70
C GLY A 69 -1.72 8.67 11.44
N LEU A 70 -1.47 8.27 10.19
CA LEU A 70 -1.05 6.91 9.86
C LEU A 70 0.40 6.66 10.28
N PRO A 71 0.76 5.42 10.64
CA PRO A 71 2.16 5.03 10.81
C PRO A 71 2.89 5.06 9.46
N ARG A 72 4.23 5.04 9.51
CA ARG A 72 5.04 4.88 8.30
C ARG A 72 4.81 3.51 7.67
N ALA A 73 4.96 3.44 6.35
CA ALA A 73 4.88 2.17 5.64
C ALA A 73 6.10 1.29 5.92
N ILE A 74 5.83 -0.01 6.04
CA ILE A 74 6.81 -1.08 5.98
C ILE A 74 6.79 -1.62 4.54
N SER A 75 7.96 -1.83 3.94
CA SER A 75 8.04 -2.47 2.63
C SER A 75 9.37 -3.21 2.46
N GLY A 76 9.32 -4.30 1.70
CA GLY A 76 10.51 -5.06 1.32
C GLY A 76 11.27 -4.46 0.13
N VAL A 77 10.74 -3.39 -0.47
CA VAL A 77 11.27 -2.81 -1.72
C VAL A 77 12.38 -1.81 -1.46
N ASN A 78 13.49 -1.95 -2.17
CA ASN A 78 14.61 -1.00 -2.19
C ASN A 78 15.10 -0.64 -0.77
N SER A 79 15.22 0.65 -0.48
CA SER A 79 15.71 1.17 0.81
C SER A 79 14.70 1.04 1.96
N TYR A 80 13.43 0.73 1.69
CA TYR A 80 12.45 0.48 2.75
C TYR A 80 12.82 -0.77 3.55
N TRP A 81 13.35 -1.80 2.90
CA TRP A 81 13.73 -3.03 3.59
C TRP A 81 14.76 -2.78 4.71
N ALA A 82 15.69 -1.84 4.49
CA ALA A 82 16.69 -1.47 5.47
C ALA A 82 16.12 -0.75 6.71
N ARG A 83 14.89 -0.21 6.62
CA ARG A 83 14.20 0.44 7.74
C ARG A 83 13.58 -0.56 8.72
N GLY A 84 13.45 -1.82 8.32
CA GLY A 84 12.87 -2.89 9.14
C GLY A 84 11.35 -2.84 9.24
N TYR A 85 10.79 -3.80 9.99
CA TYR A 85 9.35 -3.95 10.22
C TYR A 85 8.86 -3.37 11.57
N GLY A 86 9.75 -2.71 12.31
CA GLY A 86 9.46 -2.16 13.65
C GLY A 86 9.78 -3.11 14.80
N ASP A 87 9.81 -2.53 16.01
CA ASP A 87 10.00 -3.24 17.29
C ASP A 87 9.04 -2.62 18.33
N PRO A 88 8.05 -3.37 18.87
CA PRO A 88 7.82 -4.80 18.66
C PRO A 88 7.29 -5.14 17.24
N PRO A 89 7.42 -6.40 16.78
CA PRO A 89 6.89 -6.81 15.49
C PRO A 89 5.36 -6.68 15.41
N PRO A 90 4.80 -6.14 14.32
CA PRO A 90 3.38 -5.85 14.24
C PRO A 90 2.53 -7.13 14.22
N GLN A 91 1.38 -7.06 14.88
CA GLN A 91 0.41 -8.16 14.98
C GLN A 91 -0.79 -7.98 14.04
N VAL A 92 -1.07 -6.73 13.67
CA VAL A 92 -2.16 -6.34 12.78
C VAL A 92 -1.56 -5.50 11.65
N LEU A 93 -1.88 -5.86 10.41
CA LEU A 93 -1.33 -5.22 9.21
C LEU A 93 -2.46 -4.81 8.27
N ILE A 94 -2.41 -3.57 7.78
CA ILE A 94 -3.10 -3.18 6.56
C ILE A 94 -2.13 -3.44 5.41
N VAL A 95 -2.48 -4.37 4.53
CA VAL A 95 -1.62 -4.83 3.43
C VAL A 95 -2.17 -4.28 2.12
N ILE A 96 -1.31 -3.61 1.36
CA ILE A 96 -1.62 -2.95 0.07
C ILE A 96 -0.58 -3.38 -0.99
N GLY A 97 -1.00 -3.46 -2.25
CA GLY A 97 -0.12 -3.81 -3.39
C GLY A 97 0.34 -5.26 -3.45
N PHE A 98 -0.43 -6.18 -2.83
CA PHE A 98 -0.13 -7.61 -2.85
C PHE A 98 -1.29 -8.43 -3.44
N SER A 99 -0.95 -9.58 -4.02
CA SER A 99 -1.92 -10.56 -4.48
C SER A 99 -2.63 -11.27 -3.33
N ALA A 100 -3.83 -11.77 -3.60
CA ALA A 100 -4.52 -12.70 -2.70
C ALA A 100 -3.62 -13.92 -2.38
N GLU A 101 -2.92 -14.47 -3.39
CA GLU A 101 -1.98 -15.58 -3.21
C GLU A 101 -0.87 -15.26 -2.21
N PHE A 102 -0.29 -14.06 -2.27
CA PHE A 102 0.71 -13.62 -1.30
C PHE A 102 0.13 -13.58 0.11
N VAL A 103 -1.06 -12.97 0.25
CA VAL A 103 -1.72 -12.82 1.54
C VAL A 103 -2.08 -14.19 2.13
N GLU A 104 -2.68 -15.07 1.32
CA GLU A 104 -3.02 -16.45 1.68
C GLU A 104 -1.78 -17.28 2.02
N HIS A 105 -0.65 -17.03 1.36
CA HIS A 105 0.59 -17.73 1.64
C HIS A 105 1.18 -17.35 2.99
N TYR A 106 1.16 -16.07 3.38
CA TYR A 106 1.88 -15.57 4.55
C TYR A 106 1.03 -15.33 5.80
N PHE A 107 -0.30 -15.24 5.72
CA PHE A 107 -1.16 -14.90 6.86
C PHE A 107 -2.22 -15.97 7.14
N ASP A 108 -2.40 -16.32 8.42
CA ASP A 108 -3.47 -17.24 8.85
C ASP A 108 -4.83 -16.56 9.01
N GLU A 109 -4.85 -15.23 9.15
CA GLU A 109 -6.08 -14.43 9.16
C GLU A 109 -5.94 -13.30 8.17
N HIS A 110 -6.82 -13.25 7.19
CA HIS A 110 -6.88 -12.17 6.21
C HIS A 110 -8.31 -11.91 5.78
N GLN A 111 -8.63 -10.64 5.57
CA GLN A 111 -9.91 -10.21 5.01
C GLN A 111 -9.70 -9.01 4.08
N VAL A 112 -10.43 -8.98 2.97
CA VAL A 112 -10.52 -7.78 2.14
C VAL A 112 -11.38 -6.75 2.88
N VAL A 113 -10.83 -5.57 3.15
CA VAL A 113 -11.50 -4.50 3.92
C VAL A 113 -11.83 -3.28 3.08
N ALA A 114 -11.14 -3.09 1.96
CA ALA A 114 -11.41 -2.04 1.01
C ALA A 114 -10.84 -2.38 -0.36
N GLU A 115 -11.17 -1.55 -1.35
CA GLU A 115 -10.56 -1.56 -2.67
C GLU A 115 -9.97 -0.18 -2.96
N VAL A 116 -8.79 -0.14 -3.57
CA VAL A 116 -8.21 1.07 -4.12
C VAL A 116 -9.07 1.51 -5.31
N ARG A 117 -9.64 2.72 -5.22
CA ARG A 117 -10.40 3.34 -6.29
C ARG A 117 -9.78 4.68 -6.64
N ASN A 118 -9.44 4.87 -7.91
CA ASN A 118 -9.07 6.17 -8.43
C ASN A 118 -10.31 6.84 -9.06
N ARG A 119 -10.55 8.13 -8.73
CA ARG A 119 -11.68 8.95 -9.18
C ARG A 119 -11.83 9.02 -10.72
N TYR A 120 -10.79 8.68 -11.49
CA TYR A 120 -10.79 8.77 -12.94
C TYR A 120 -11.01 7.45 -13.69
N ASN A 121 -11.18 6.31 -13.00
CA ASN A 121 -11.35 4.99 -13.63
C ASN A 121 -10.27 4.67 -14.68
N VAL A 122 -9.06 5.20 -14.47
CA VAL A 122 -7.90 5.01 -15.34
C VAL A 122 -7.33 3.63 -15.06
N ALA A 123 -7.17 2.83 -16.11
CA ALA A 123 -6.47 1.55 -16.03
C ALA A 123 -4.95 1.79 -16.07
N ASN A 124 -4.28 1.51 -14.96
CA ASN A 124 -2.84 1.37 -14.77
C ASN A 124 -2.58 0.04 -14.05
N GLU A 125 -1.30 -0.35 -13.88
CA GLU A 125 -0.93 -1.63 -13.25
C GLU A 125 -1.60 -1.81 -11.87
N GLU A 126 -1.64 -0.73 -11.08
CA GLU A 126 -2.30 -0.61 -9.76
C GLU A 126 -3.85 -0.74 -9.77
N THR A 127 -4.50 -0.56 -10.92
CA THR A 127 -5.96 -0.73 -11.08
C THR A 127 -6.34 -1.97 -11.88
N THR A 128 -5.35 -2.71 -12.42
CA THR A 128 -5.56 -4.01 -13.06
C THR A 128 -5.03 -5.18 -12.23
N GLN A 129 -4.11 -4.95 -11.30
CA GLN A 129 -3.53 -5.93 -10.38
C GLN A 129 -3.53 -5.36 -8.95
N HIS A 130 -3.94 -6.16 -7.96
CA HIS A 130 -3.82 -5.87 -6.51
C HIS A 130 -4.62 -4.68 -5.95
N ARG A 131 -5.87 -4.51 -6.42
CA ARG A 131 -6.77 -3.45 -5.95
C ARG A 131 -7.24 -3.62 -4.51
N GLU A 132 -7.16 -4.83 -3.99
CA GLU A 132 -7.68 -5.15 -2.67
C GLU A 132 -6.74 -4.65 -1.56
N ILE A 133 -7.34 -3.99 -0.56
CA ILE A 133 -6.68 -3.68 0.71
C ILE A 133 -7.09 -4.78 1.69
N TYR A 134 -6.10 -5.45 2.27
CA TYR A 134 -6.32 -6.53 3.22
C TYR A 134 -6.05 -6.08 4.65
N LEU A 135 -6.83 -6.60 5.59
CA LEU A 135 -6.47 -6.59 7.00
C LEU A 135 -6.00 -7.99 7.38
N CYS A 136 -4.72 -8.08 7.73
CA CYS A 136 -4.04 -9.34 7.99
C CYS A 136 -3.59 -9.44 9.44
N ARG A 137 -3.66 -10.65 10.01
CA ARG A 137 -3.13 -11.00 11.33
C ARG A 137 -2.47 -12.38 11.25
N ARG A 138 -1.71 -12.72 12.29
CA ARG A 138 -1.05 -14.03 12.45
C ARG A 138 -0.18 -14.40 11.24
N LEU A 139 0.97 -13.73 11.12
CA LEU A 139 1.99 -14.09 10.16
C LEU A 139 2.42 -15.56 10.40
N LYS A 140 2.36 -16.40 9.36
CA LYS A 140 2.57 -17.85 9.47
C LYS A 140 4.00 -18.25 9.83
N ILE A 141 4.94 -17.36 9.58
CA ILE A 141 6.35 -17.54 9.89
C ILE A 141 6.82 -16.40 10.80
N PRO A 142 7.87 -16.62 11.61
CA PRO A 142 8.43 -15.55 12.45
C PRO A 142 8.85 -14.34 11.61
N TRP A 143 8.62 -13.12 12.14
CA TRP A 143 9.02 -11.88 11.49
C TRP A 143 10.48 -11.83 11.01
N PRO A 144 11.48 -12.30 11.77
CA PRO A 144 12.86 -12.34 11.28
C PRO A 144 13.07 -13.26 10.06
N ASP A 145 12.28 -14.33 9.94
CA ASP A 145 12.34 -15.25 8.80
C ASP A 145 11.63 -14.66 7.59
N PHE A 146 10.42 -14.10 7.80
CA PHE A 146 9.70 -13.35 6.76
C PHE A 146 10.57 -12.23 6.19
N TRP A 147 11.11 -11.37 7.05
CA TRP A 147 11.84 -10.18 6.61
C TRP A 147 13.10 -10.52 5.82
N ARG A 148 13.83 -11.58 6.21
CA ARG A 148 15.02 -12.04 5.47
C ARG A 148 14.70 -12.45 4.04
N GLY A 149 13.56 -13.10 3.81
CA GLY A 149 13.12 -13.52 2.48
C GLY A 149 12.36 -12.45 1.69
N PHE A 150 12.03 -11.33 2.33
CA PHE A 150 11.14 -10.30 1.78
C PHE A 150 11.88 -9.12 1.12
N GLN A 151 13.21 -9.13 1.10
CA GLN A 151 13.98 -8.11 0.39
C GLN A 151 13.78 -8.23 -1.12
N ARG A 152 13.32 -7.14 -1.75
CA ARG A 152 13.10 -7.04 -3.18
C ARG A 152 13.76 -5.78 -3.72
N PHE A 153 14.43 -5.91 -4.85
CA PHE A 153 14.93 -4.80 -5.64
C PHE A 153 14.07 -4.75 -6.90
N GLY A 154 13.63 -3.55 -7.27
CA GLY A 154 12.87 -3.33 -8.52
C GLY A 154 13.66 -3.77 -9.74
#